data_AF-A0A2L1UPM2-F1
#
_entry.id   AF-A0A2L1UPM2-F1
#
_cell.length_a   1.000
_cell.length_b   1.000
_cell.length_c   1.000
_cell.angle_alpha   90.00
_cell.angle_beta   90.00
_cell.angle_gamma   90.00
#
_symmetry.space_group_name_H-M   'P 1'
#
loop_
_entity.id
_entity.type
_entity.pdbx_description
1 polymer ?
#
loop_
_entity_poly.entity_id
_entity_poly.type
_entity_poly.pdbx_seq_one_letter_code
_entity_poly.pdbx_strand_id
1 'polypeptide(L)'
;MKMSIRAILTLVLAVAAYSQASFAVVYPLPANNGRLVGENITVTVPQGSSLPLEHFAAQYQMGLSNMLEANPGVDPFLPTPGTVLTIPQQLILPETPHEGIVINSAEMRLYYYPKGTNTVVVLPIGIGELGKDTPMNWVTTVQRKKAGPTWTPTAKMHEEYASRGEFLPAVFPAGPDNPMGLYALYVGRLYAVHGTNANFGIGLRVSHGCVRLRDADIKWLYDNVPQDTRVQFINAPVKATVEPDGKRYIEIHNPLSSNQEEFDSQQPIPISLTGSANTVASSPAVNQTVVQRAIEMRSGMPVQIN
;
A
#
# COMPACT_ATOMS: atom_id res chain seq x y z
N MET A 1 -29.79 54.02 29.42
CA MET A 1 -28.91 54.16 28.23
C MET A 1 -28.20 52.83 28.05
N LYS A 2 -28.37 52.17 26.88
CA LYS A 2 -27.60 50.99 26.39
C LYS A 2 -27.89 49.67 27.13
N MET A 3 -27.95 48.49 26.51
CA MET A 3 -27.87 48.06 25.11
C MET A 3 -28.52 46.66 25.01
N SER A 4 -29.06 46.39 23.84
CA SER A 4 -29.83 45.22 23.43
C SER A 4 -29.12 43.87 23.60
N ILE A 5 -29.85 42.91 24.18
CA ILE A 5 -29.66 41.45 24.07
C ILE A 5 -29.83 41.08 22.59
N ARG A 6 -28.74 41.03 21.81
CA ARG A 6 -28.63 40.41 20.46
C ARG A 6 -27.25 40.76 19.86
N ALA A 7 -26.17 40.18 20.38
CA ALA A 7 -24.84 40.18 19.74
C ALA A 7 -23.82 39.31 20.50
N ILE A 8 -24.19 38.09 20.87
CA ILE A 8 -23.21 37.07 21.30
C ILE A 8 -23.64 35.75 20.66
N LEU A 9 -23.63 35.71 19.33
CA LEU A 9 -23.87 34.49 18.56
C LEU A 9 -23.01 34.50 17.30
N THR A 10 -21.73 34.83 17.46
CA THR A 10 -20.72 34.73 16.41
C THR A 10 -19.38 34.78 17.10
N LEU A 11 -18.86 33.61 17.49
CA LEU A 11 -17.46 33.19 17.38
C LEU A 11 -17.22 31.95 18.26
N VAL A 12 -17.91 30.84 17.95
CA VAL A 12 -17.38 29.50 18.28
C VAL A 12 -16.73 28.99 17.01
N LEU A 13 -15.62 29.64 16.62
CA LEU A 13 -14.63 29.07 15.71
C LEU A 13 -13.49 28.56 16.60
N ALA A 14 -13.80 27.52 17.39
CA ALA A 14 -12.78 26.83 18.15
C ALA A 14 -12.14 25.79 17.24
N VAL A 15 -11.03 26.22 16.65
CA VAL A 15 -9.96 25.43 16.03
C VAL A 15 -10.00 23.96 16.47
N ALA A 16 -10.54 23.09 15.60
CA ALA A 16 -10.23 21.68 15.66
C ALA A 16 -8.76 21.56 15.26
N ALA A 17 -7.87 21.54 16.25
CA ALA A 17 -6.54 21.02 16.06
C ALA A 17 -6.72 19.59 15.53
N TYR A 18 -6.51 19.41 14.23
CA TYR A 18 -6.38 18.08 13.64
C TYR A 18 -5.18 17.41 14.30
N SER A 19 -5.41 16.70 15.39
CA SER A 19 -4.52 15.62 15.77
C SER A 19 -4.58 14.63 14.61
N GLN A 20 -3.59 14.67 13.72
CA GLN A 20 -3.37 13.69 12.68
C GLN A 20 -2.95 12.38 13.37
N ALA A 21 -3.89 11.76 14.09
CA ALA A 21 -3.77 10.35 14.41
C ALA A 21 -3.82 9.65 13.05
N SER A 22 -2.69 9.06 12.66
CA SER A 22 -2.59 8.17 11.50
C SER A 22 -3.43 6.92 11.82
N PHE A 23 -4.72 7.02 11.57
CA PHE A 23 -5.63 5.88 11.65
C PHE A 23 -5.53 5.13 10.34
N ALA A 24 -5.29 3.82 10.42
CA ALA A 24 -5.36 2.90 9.29
C ALA A 24 -6.51 3.24 8.34
N VAL A 25 -6.24 3.18 7.02
CA VAL A 25 -7.28 3.49 6.04
C VAL A 25 -8.31 2.36 6.04
N VAL A 26 -9.44 2.61 6.70
CA VAL A 26 -10.54 1.67 6.86
C VAL A 26 -11.67 2.03 5.90
N TYR A 27 -12.07 1.09 5.07
CA TYR A 27 -13.23 1.24 4.18
C TYR A 27 -14.37 0.33 4.62
N PRO A 28 -15.63 0.79 4.57
CA PRO A 28 -16.76 -0.12 4.60
C PRO A 28 -16.72 -1.02 3.36
N LEU A 29 -17.03 -2.31 3.53
CA LEU A 29 -17.17 -3.19 2.37
C LEU A 29 -18.39 -2.79 1.54
N PRO A 30 -18.28 -2.73 0.21
CA PRO A 30 -19.41 -2.38 -0.64
C PRO A 30 -20.54 -3.40 -0.49
N ALA A 31 -21.78 -2.92 -0.55
CA ALA A 31 -22.94 -3.81 -0.64
C ALA A 31 -22.99 -4.50 -2.02
N ASN A 32 -23.74 -5.59 -2.11
CA ASN A 32 -24.12 -6.23 -3.38
C ASN A 32 -22.93 -6.64 -4.27
N ASN A 33 -21.83 -7.13 -3.69
CA ASN A 33 -20.62 -7.57 -4.40
C ASN A 33 -19.87 -6.47 -5.18
N GLY A 34 -20.13 -5.18 -4.91
CA GLY A 34 -19.26 -4.10 -5.40
C GLY A 34 -17.84 -4.27 -4.87
N ARG A 35 -16.86 -3.74 -5.61
CA ARG A 35 -15.44 -3.78 -5.22
C ARG A 35 -14.77 -2.42 -5.21
N LEU A 36 -15.43 -1.37 -5.69
CA LEU A 36 -14.90 -0.01 -5.62
C LEU A 36 -15.09 0.55 -4.21
N VAL A 37 -14.00 0.99 -3.58
CA VAL A 37 -14.02 1.63 -2.25
C VAL A 37 -13.16 2.88 -2.24
N GLY A 38 -13.45 3.76 -1.28
CA GLY A 38 -12.67 4.98 -1.06
C GLY A 38 -12.89 6.06 -2.10
N GLU A 39 -12.22 7.18 -1.87
CA GLU A 39 -12.22 8.36 -2.75
C GLU A 39 -10.81 8.92 -2.83
N ASN A 40 -10.40 9.38 -4.01
CA ASN A 40 -9.14 10.08 -4.15
C ASN A 40 -9.29 11.48 -3.55
N ILE A 41 -8.25 11.93 -2.84
CA ILE A 41 -8.17 13.30 -2.35
C ILE A 41 -7.01 14.02 -3.01
N THR A 42 -7.07 15.35 -3.02
CA THR A 42 -5.98 16.19 -3.51
C THR A 42 -5.44 17.03 -2.38
N VAL A 43 -4.13 17.25 -2.39
CA VAL A 43 -3.42 18.03 -1.37
C VAL A 43 -2.44 18.95 -2.05
N THR A 44 -2.34 20.19 -1.58
CA THR A 44 -1.37 21.15 -2.11
C THR A 44 -0.07 21.03 -1.32
N VAL A 45 1.06 20.90 -2.01
CA VAL A 45 2.39 20.95 -1.38
C VAL A 45 2.55 22.33 -0.75
N PRO A 46 2.77 22.45 0.58
CA PRO A 46 2.87 23.74 1.24
C PRO A 46 3.97 24.62 0.63
N GLN A 47 3.72 25.94 0.60
CA GLN A 47 4.74 26.91 0.20
C GLN A 47 5.96 26.80 1.13
N GLY A 48 7.16 26.76 0.55
CA GLY A 48 8.42 26.57 1.29
C GLY A 48 8.65 25.16 1.85
N SER A 49 7.84 24.16 1.47
CA SER A 49 8.07 22.76 1.86
C SER A 49 9.46 22.28 1.42
N SER A 50 10.17 21.64 2.35
CA SER A 50 11.42 20.92 2.09
C SER A 50 11.27 19.41 2.35
N LEU A 51 10.03 18.92 2.37
CA LEU A 51 9.69 17.55 2.73
C LEU A 51 9.65 16.65 1.48
N PRO A 52 10.19 15.42 1.54
CA PRO A 52 10.17 14.50 0.40
C PRO A 52 8.76 13.94 0.16
N LEU A 53 8.56 13.32 -1.01
CA LEU A 53 7.28 12.68 -1.35
C LEU A 53 6.91 11.58 -0.35
N GLU A 54 7.89 10.86 0.20
CA GLU A 54 7.69 9.85 1.25
C GLU A 54 7.03 10.44 2.51
N HIS A 55 7.25 11.72 2.83
CA HIS A 55 6.57 12.37 3.94
C HIS A 55 5.05 12.40 3.71
N PHE A 56 4.64 12.84 2.51
CA PHE A 56 3.23 12.87 2.13
C PHE A 56 2.66 11.44 2.03
N ALA A 57 3.43 10.51 1.47
CA ALA A 57 3.04 9.10 1.42
C ALA A 57 2.76 8.53 2.82
N ALA A 58 3.65 8.78 3.79
CA ALA A 58 3.48 8.36 5.17
C ALA A 58 2.29 9.03 5.85
N GLN A 59 2.13 10.35 5.66
CA GLN A 59 1.02 11.12 6.22
C GLN A 59 -0.34 10.56 5.79
N TYR A 60 -0.48 10.18 4.52
CA TYR A 60 -1.73 9.68 3.95
C TYR A 60 -1.81 8.15 3.83
N GLN A 61 -0.88 7.43 4.47
CA GLN A 61 -0.77 5.97 4.45
C GLN A 61 -0.76 5.36 3.05
N MET A 62 -0.04 5.99 2.13
CA MET A 62 0.24 5.48 0.78
C MET A 62 1.64 4.88 0.71
N GLY A 63 1.87 3.98 -0.24
CA GLY A 63 3.20 3.55 -0.66
C GLY A 63 3.82 4.60 -1.58
N LEU A 64 5.15 4.71 -1.58
CA LEU A 64 5.85 5.66 -2.44
C LEU A 64 5.59 5.39 -3.94
N SER A 65 5.56 4.12 -4.37
CA SER A 65 5.20 3.78 -5.75
C SER A 65 3.80 4.25 -6.13
N ASN A 66 2.81 4.08 -5.24
CA ASN A 66 1.44 4.52 -5.51
C ASN A 66 1.37 6.05 -5.69
N MET A 67 2.14 6.79 -4.88
CA MET A 67 2.24 8.25 -5.02
C MET A 67 2.89 8.66 -6.35
N LEU A 68 3.93 7.94 -6.80
CA LEU A 68 4.58 8.19 -8.09
C LEU A 68 3.65 7.88 -9.27
N GLU A 69 2.91 6.76 -9.21
CA GLU A 69 1.93 6.38 -10.23
C GLU A 69 0.82 7.42 -10.37
N ALA A 70 0.28 7.91 -9.26
CA ALA A 70 -0.80 8.89 -9.25
C ALA A 70 -0.35 10.31 -9.62
N ASN A 71 0.95 10.61 -9.56
CA ASN A 71 1.50 11.95 -9.76
C ASN A 71 2.66 11.95 -10.78
N PRO A 72 2.38 11.77 -12.09
CA PRO A 72 3.42 11.76 -13.11
C PRO A 72 4.31 13.01 -13.08
N GLY A 73 5.63 12.81 -13.02
CA GLY A 73 6.61 13.89 -13.02
C GLY A 73 6.84 14.57 -11.67
N VAL A 74 6.22 14.10 -10.59
CA VAL A 74 6.56 14.58 -9.24
C VAL A 74 8.01 14.23 -8.89
N ASP A 75 8.71 15.18 -8.28
CA ASP A 75 10.04 14.93 -7.71
C ASP A 75 9.89 14.16 -6.38
N PRO A 76 10.43 12.93 -6.25
CA PRO A 76 10.33 12.15 -5.01
C PRO A 76 11.14 12.75 -3.85
N PHE A 77 12.20 13.50 -4.14
CA PHE A 77 13.08 14.10 -3.13
C PHE A 77 12.53 15.43 -2.64
N LEU A 78 11.96 16.23 -3.55
CA LEU A 78 11.43 17.55 -3.22
C LEU A 78 10.24 17.92 -4.13
N PRO A 79 9.02 17.42 -3.82
CA PRO A 79 7.81 17.84 -4.54
C PRO A 79 7.70 19.37 -4.60
N THR A 80 7.45 19.91 -5.79
CA THR A 80 7.45 21.35 -6.04
C THR A 80 6.38 22.06 -5.19
N PRO A 81 6.75 23.02 -4.34
CA PRO A 81 5.79 23.80 -3.55
C PRO A 81 4.69 24.44 -4.40
N GLY A 82 3.45 24.40 -3.91
CA GLY A 82 2.27 24.93 -4.62
C GLY A 82 1.66 24.00 -5.66
N THR A 83 2.31 22.88 -6.00
CA THR A 83 1.69 21.87 -6.87
C THR A 83 0.66 21.03 -6.11
N VAL A 84 -0.26 20.43 -6.86
CA VAL A 84 -1.30 19.54 -6.32
C VAL A 84 -0.82 18.11 -6.45
N LEU A 85 -0.81 17.39 -5.34
CA LEU A 85 -0.63 15.94 -5.29
C LEU A 85 -2.00 15.26 -5.19
N THR A 86 -2.19 14.23 -5.98
CA THR A 86 -3.29 13.27 -5.86
C THR A 86 -2.89 12.17 -4.89
N ILE A 87 -3.75 11.89 -3.91
CA ILE A 87 -3.60 10.78 -2.97
C ILE A 87 -4.54 9.66 -3.43
N PRO A 88 -4.02 8.52 -3.94
CA PRO A 88 -4.81 7.47 -4.58
C PRO A 88 -5.46 6.53 -3.55
N GLN A 89 -6.44 7.03 -2.81
CA GLN A 89 -7.20 6.26 -1.80
C GLN A 89 -8.41 5.52 -2.39
N GLN A 90 -8.92 5.91 -3.56
CA GLN A 90 -9.92 5.10 -4.26
C GLN A 90 -9.25 3.87 -4.89
N LEU A 91 -9.83 2.69 -4.70
CA LEU A 91 -9.29 1.44 -5.23
C LEU A 91 -10.39 0.40 -5.48
N ILE A 92 -10.08 -0.59 -6.30
CA ILE A 92 -10.83 -1.81 -6.51
C ILE A 92 -10.24 -2.89 -5.59
N LEU A 93 -11.06 -3.48 -4.71
CA LEU A 93 -10.62 -4.60 -3.87
C LEU A 93 -10.18 -5.79 -4.72
N PRO A 94 -9.12 -6.53 -4.38
CA PRO A 94 -8.68 -7.69 -5.17
C PRO A 94 -9.75 -8.79 -5.27
N GLU A 95 -9.75 -9.54 -6.37
CA GLU A 95 -10.70 -10.64 -6.59
C GLU A 95 -10.29 -11.88 -5.79
N THR A 96 -10.53 -11.79 -4.49
CA THR A 96 -10.12 -12.78 -3.49
C THR A 96 -11.22 -12.91 -2.44
N PRO A 97 -11.23 -13.98 -1.63
CA PRO A 97 -12.10 -14.01 -0.46
C PRO A 97 -11.84 -12.78 0.42
N HIS A 98 -12.89 -12.07 0.81
CA HIS A 98 -12.83 -10.96 1.76
C HIS A 98 -12.63 -11.50 3.20
N GLU A 99 -11.56 -12.26 3.41
CA GLU A 99 -11.23 -12.95 4.65
C GLU A 99 -9.74 -12.86 4.96
N GLY A 100 -9.44 -12.45 6.20
CA GLY A 100 -8.07 -12.43 6.71
C GLY A 100 -7.22 -11.40 5.99
N ILE A 101 -5.98 -11.76 5.67
CA ILE A 101 -5.01 -10.89 5.02
C ILE A 101 -4.87 -11.28 3.55
N VAL A 102 -4.92 -10.31 2.66
CA VAL A 102 -4.52 -10.42 1.26
C VAL A 102 -3.39 -9.43 1.00
N ILE A 103 -2.29 -9.90 0.43
CA ILE A 103 -1.11 -9.10 0.10
C ILE A 103 -1.00 -9.10 -1.42
N ASN A 104 -1.17 -7.93 -2.02
CA ASN A 104 -0.96 -7.74 -3.45
C ASN A 104 0.35 -7.00 -3.69
N SER A 105 1.39 -7.76 -4.04
CA SER A 105 2.73 -7.22 -4.26
C SER A 105 2.77 -6.24 -5.44
N ALA A 106 1.91 -6.41 -6.45
CA ALA A 106 1.88 -5.58 -7.65
C ALA A 106 1.52 -4.11 -7.39
N GLU A 107 0.76 -3.85 -6.32
CA GLU A 107 0.29 -2.51 -5.97
C GLU A 107 0.78 -2.06 -4.60
N MET A 108 1.68 -2.83 -3.97
CA MET A 108 2.26 -2.52 -2.67
C MET A 108 1.21 -2.31 -1.56
N ARG A 109 0.15 -3.12 -1.55
CA ARG A 109 -0.92 -3.05 -0.53
C ARG A 109 -1.15 -4.38 0.19
N LEU A 110 -1.43 -4.26 1.48
CA LEU A 110 -2.01 -5.30 2.33
C LEU A 110 -3.45 -4.92 2.63
N TYR A 111 -4.36 -5.87 2.42
CA TYR A 111 -5.77 -5.80 2.75
C TYR A 111 -6.02 -6.71 3.95
N TYR A 112 -6.61 -6.18 5.02
CA TYR A 112 -7.07 -6.97 6.14
C TYR A 112 -8.59 -6.86 6.27
N TYR A 113 -9.26 -8.00 6.27
CA TYR A 113 -10.70 -8.16 6.47
C TYR A 113 -10.92 -8.71 7.89
N PRO A 114 -11.19 -7.84 8.89
CA PRO A 114 -11.35 -8.27 10.27
C PRO A 114 -12.60 -9.13 10.44
N LYS A 115 -12.50 -10.20 11.24
CA LYS A 115 -13.66 -11.04 11.52
C LYS A 115 -14.70 -10.25 12.32
N GLY A 116 -15.97 -10.40 11.95
CA GLY A 116 -17.09 -9.77 12.65
C GLY A 116 -17.30 -8.28 12.31
N THR A 117 -16.52 -7.72 11.38
CA THR A 117 -16.78 -6.39 10.84
C THR A 117 -17.16 -6.48 9.36
N ASN A 118 -17.81 -5.44 8.84
CA ASN A 118 -18.08 -5.30 7.40
C ASN A 118 -17.15 -4.23 6.80
N THR A 119 -15.85 -4.37 7.06
CA THR A 119 -14.83 -3.39 6.68
C THR A 119 -13.60 -4.08 6.11
N VAL A 120 -12.81 -3.33 5.36
CA VAL A 120 -11.46 -3.71 4.94
C VAL A 120 -10.50 -2.60 5.33
N VAL A 121 -9.36 -2.99 5.89
CA VAL A 121 -8.27 -2.10 6.24
C VAL A 121 -7.18 -2.26 5.20
N VAL A 122 -6.75 -1.16 4.60
CA VAL A 122 -5.73 -1.17 3.54
C VAL A 122 -4.49 -0.44 4.04
N LEU A 123 -3.36 -1.14 4.02
CA LEU A 123 -2.09 -0.63 4.50
C LEU A 123 -1.04 -0.74 3.40
N PRO A 124 -0.19 0.28 3.22
CA PRO A 124 0.88 0.24 2.25
C PRO A 124 2.02 -0.65 2.77
N ILE A 125 2.67 -1.37 1.87
CA ILE A 125 3.75 -2.31 2.22
C ILE A 125 4.99 -2.09 1.37
N GLY A 126 6.15 -2.47 1.90
CA GLY A 126 7.36 -2.73 1.11
C GLY A 126 7.56 -4.25 0.98
N ILE A 127 8.19 -4.67 -0.12
CA ILE A 127 8.38 -6.09 -0.45
C ILE A 127 9.84 -6.42 -0.76
N GLY A 128 10.09 -7.69 -1.08
CA GLY A 128 11.40 -8.22 -1.49
C GLY A 128 11.97 -7.55 -2.73
N GLU A 129 13.28 -7.34 -2.71
CA GLU A 129 14.08 -7.05 -3.91
C GLU A 129 14.00 -8.19 -4.91
N LEU A 130 14.28 -7.87 -6.18
CA LEU A 130 14.36 -8.86 -7.24
C LEU A 130 15.35 -9.97 -6.87
N GLY A 131 14.95 -11.24 -7.02
CA GLY A 131 15.78 -12.40 -6.66
C GLY A 131 15.77 -12.72 -5.16
N LYS A 132 15.13 -11.88 -4.34
CA LYS A 132 14.78 -12.11 -2.94
C LYS A 132 13.27 -11.89 -2.76
N ASP A 133 12.48 -12.38 -3.72
CA ASP A 133 11.10 -11.93 -3.91
C ASP A 133 10.16 -12.35 -2.77
N THR A 134 9.20 -11.47 -2.49
CA THR A 134 8.03 -11.84 -1.71
C THR A 134 7.19 -12.86 -2.50
N PRO A 135 6.61 -13.89 -1.85
CA PRO A 135 5.79 -14.88 -2.54
C PRO A 135 4.68 -14.21 -3.36
N MET A 136 4.43 -14.71 -4.58
CA MET A 136 3.46 -14.12 -5.50
C MET A 136 2.12 -14.87 -5.56
N ASN A 137 2.09 -16.16 -5.21
CA ASN A 137 0.90 -17.01 -5.24
C ASN A 137 0.99 -18.05 -4.11
N TRP A 138 0.64 -17.66 -2.89
CA TRP A 138 0.77 -18.54 -1.72
C TRP A 138 -0.31 -18.24 -0.69
N VAL A 139 -0.97 -19.28 -0.19
CA VAL A 139 -1.91 -19.20 0.93
C VAL A 139 -1.28 -19.85 2.16
N THR A 140 -1.35 -19.14 3.28
CA THR A 140 -0.81 -19.55 4.59
C THR A 140 -1.65 -18.92 5.71
N THR A 141 -1.14 -18.93 6.94
CA THR A 141 -1.75 -18.30 8.10
C THR A 141 -0.69 -17.54 8.93
N VAL A 142 -1.16 -16.62 9.79
CA VAL A 142 -0.33 -16.04 10.85
C VAL A 142 -0.03 -17.14 11.88
N GLN A 143 1.14 -17.75 11.80
CA GLN A 143 1.53 -18.88 12.67
C GLN A 143 1.85 -18.44 14.10
N ARG A 144 2.40 -17.24 14.26
CA ARG A 144 2.66 -16.60 15.56
C ARG A 144 2.90 -15.11 15.39
N LYS A 145 2.75 -14.34 16.46
CA LYS A 145 3.12 -12.92 16.52
C LYS A 145 4.10 -12.64 17.65
N LYS A 146 5.01 -11.67 17.47
CA LYS A 146 5.98 -11.26 18.48
C LYS A 146 6.13 -9.74 18.53
N ALA A 147 5.96 -9.16 19.71
CA ALA A 147 6.44 -7.82 20.02
C ALA A 147 7.92 -7.91 20.39
N GLY A 148 8.73 -6.97 19.94
CA GLY A 148 10.19 -7.03 20.03
C GLY A 148 10.76 -8.28 19.36
N PRO A 149 10.59 -8.47 18.03
CA PRO A 149 11.21 -9.58 17.34
C PRO A 149 12.74 -9.49 17.46
N THR A 150 13.38 -10.65 17.49
CA THR A 150 14.81 -10.78 17.18
C THR A 150 14.92 -11.11 15.71
N TRP A 151 15.97 -10.64 15.05
CA TRP A 151 16.24 -10.99 13.66
C TRP A 151 17.53 -11.79 13.55
N THR A 152 17.47 -12.92 12.86
CA THR A 152 18.60 -13.81 12.60
C THR A 152 18.78 -13.86 11.09
N PRO A 153 19.80 -13.20 10.53
CA PRO A 153 20.09 -13.27 9.11
C PRO A 153 20.34 -14.70 8.64
N THR A 154 20.12 -14.98 7.36
CA THR A 154 20.39 -16.31 6.80
C THR A 154 21.88 -16.49 6.53
N ALA A 155 22.35 -17.74 6.44
CA ALA A 155 23.73 -18.04 6.05
C ALA A 155 24.13 -17.35 4.73
N LYS A 156 23.23 -17.35 3.74
CA LYS A 156 23.43 -16.65 2.46
C LYS A 156 23.61 -15.13 2.64
N MET A 157 22.89 -14.50 3.56
CA MET A 157 23.10 -13.07 3.85
C MET A 157 24.46 -12.82 4.49
N HIS A 158 24.91 -13.68 5.39
CA HIS A 158 26.26 -13.58 5.96
C HIS A 158 27.35 -13.72 4.90
N GLU A 159 27.20 -14.68 3.97
CA GLU A 159 28.11 -14.84 2.83
C GLU A 159 28.15 -13.59 1.94
N GLU A 160 26.97 -13.02 1.63
CA GLU A 160 26.84 -11.81 0.83
C GLU A 160 27.53 -10.60 1.50
N TYR A 161 27.24 -10.34 2.78
CA TYR A 161 27.88 -9.24 3.52
C TYR A 161 29.39 -9.45 3.65
N ALA A 162 29.83 -10.67 3.95
CA ALA A 162 31.25 -10.99 4.05
C ALA A 162 31.99 -10.76 2.71
N SER A 163 31.36 -11.07 1.58
CA SER A 163 31.92 -10.82 0.24
C SER A 163 32.14 -9.33 -0.07
N ARG A 164 31.40 -8.44 0.59
CA ARG A 164 31.55 -6.98 0.52
C ARG A 164 32.48 -6.41 1.60
N GLY A 165 33.03 -7.26 2.47
CA GLY A 165 33.82 -6.83 3.62
C GLY A 165 32.98 -6.17 4.73
N GLU A 166 31.66 -6.40 4.72
CA GLU A 166 30.72 -5.84 5.71
C GLU A 166 30.48 -6.83 6.86
N PHE A 167 30.40 -6.31 8.09
CA PHE A 167 30.05 -7.11 9.24
C PHE A 167 28.52 -7.19 9.39
N LEU A 168 28.00 -8.42 9.46
CA LEU A 168 26.60 -8.69 9.77
C LEU A 168 26.49 -9.48 11.08
N PRO A 169 25.89 -8.92 12.15
CA PRO A 169 25.64 -9.63 13.40
C PRO A 169 24.84 -10.92 13.19
N ALA A 170 25.21 -12.00 13.91
CA ALA A 170 24.49 -13.27 13.85
C ALA A 170 23.04 -13.15 14.35
N VAL A 171 22.80 -12.26 15.31
CA VAL A 171 21.46 -11.94 15.81
C VAL A 171 21.38 -10.45 16.07
N PHE A 172 20.35 -9.82 15.53
CA PHE A 172 19.92 -8.49 15.93
C PHE A 172 18.93 -8.64 17.09
N PRO A 173 19.24 -8.08 18.27
CA PRO A 173 18.34 -8.11 19.41
C PRO A 173 17.07 -7.29 19.11
N ALA A 174 16.05 -7.46 19.95
CA ALA A 174 14.90 -6.56 19.90
C ALA A 174 15.33 -5.14 20.26
N GLY A 175 14.84 -4.14 19.53
CA GLY A 175 15.20 -2.74 19.76
C GLY A 175 15.02 -1.87 18.51
N PRO A 176 15.33 -0.56 18.62
CA PRO A 176 15.18 0.40 17.54
C PRO A 176 16.08 0.09 16.33
N ASP A 177 17.24 -0.55 16.55
CA ASP A 177 18.18 -0.90 15.48
C ASP A 177 17.82 -2.21 14.77
N ASN A 178 16.76 -2.90 15.19
CA ASN A 178 16.34 -4.14 14.55
C ASN A 178 15.63 -3.84 13.21
N PRO A 179 16.10 -4.37 12.07
CA PRO A 179 15.50 -4.09 10.77
C PRO A 179 14.12 -4.73 10.56
N MET A 180 13.69 -5.60 11.49
CA MET A 180 12.30 -6.07 11.56
C MET A 180 11.35 -5.10 12.28
N GLY A 181 11.87 -4.00 12.83
CA GLY A 181 11.11 -3.06 13.66
C GLY A 181 10.64 -3.69 14.97
N LEU A 182 9.57 -3.12 15.54
CA LEU A 182 9.11 -3.46 16.89
C LEU A 182 8.10 -4.61 16.96
N TYR A 183 7.52 -5.02 15.84
CA TYR A 183 6.47 -6.03 15.79
C TYR A 183 6.60 -6.92 14.54
N ALA A 184 6.26 -8.20 14.68
CA ALA A 184 6.25 -9.14 13.56
C ALA A 184 5.13 -10.19 13.69
N LEU A 185 4.51 -10.50 12.55
CA LEU A 185 3.58 -11.62 12.33
C LEU A 185 4.30 -12.62 11.42
N TYR A 186 4.55 -13.82 11.91
CA TYR A 186 5.26 -14.85 11.16
C TYR A 186 4.26 -15.69 10.38
N VAL A 187 4.51 -15.87 9.09
CA VAL A 187 3.55 -16.51 8.16
C VAL A 187 4.05 -17.84 7.60
N GLY A 188 5.17 -18.35 8.11
CA GLY A 188 5.80 -19.61 7.70
C GLY A 188 6.88 -19.43 6.64
N ARG A 189 7.61 -20.51 6.32
CA ARG A 189 8.71 -20.53 5.33
C ARG A 189 9.75 -19.39 5.53
N LEU A 190 10.00 -19.03 6.78
CA LEU A 190 10.88 -17.91 7.19
C LEU A 190 10.38 -16.50 6.82
N TYR A 191 9.19 -16.37 6.24
CA TYR A 191 8.59 -15.06 5.93
C TYR A 191 7.84 -14.47 7.15
N ALA A 192 7.86 -13.16 7.22
CA ALA A 192 7.11 -12.38 8.19
C ALA A 192 6.51 -11.11 7.54
N VAL A 193 5.42 -10.65 8.12
CA VAL A 193 4.88 -9.29 7.99
C VAL A 193 5.39 -8.51 9.21
N HIS A 194 6.23 -7.50 9.03
CA HIS A 194 6.94 -6.86 10.14
C HIS A 194 7.12 -5.35 9.93
N GLY A 195 7.68 -4.67 10.93
CA GLY A 195 7.97 -3.23 10.87
C GLY A 195 9.26 -2.92 10.11
N THR A 196 9.82 -1.74 10.30
CA THR A 196 11.15 -1.40 9.79
C THR A 196 11.74 -0.32 10.68
N ASN A 197 13.07 -0.29 10.80
CA ASN A 197 13.76 0.83 11.45
C ASN A 197 14.19 1.93 10.44
N ALA A 198 13.84 1.77 9.16
CA ALA A 198 14.12 2.73 8.12
C ALA A 198 12.98 3.74 7.95
N ASN A 199 13.33 4.98 7.61
CA ASN A 199 12.38 6.06 7.34
C ASN A 199 11.84 6.06 5.90
N PHE A 200 12.14 5.00 5.12
CA PHE A 200 11.71 4.80 3.74
C PHE A 200 11.59 3.30 3.43
N GLY A 201 11.06 2.95 2.26
CA GLY A 201 11.00 1.57 1.77
C GLY A 201 9.58 1.00 1.63
N ILE A 202 8.57 1.71 2.12
CA ILE A 202 7.17 1.34 1.93
C ILE A 202 6.70 1.81 0.56
N GLY A 203 6.07 0.92 -0.21
CA GLY A 203 5.84 1.13 -1.64
C GLY A 203 7.06 0.83 -2.51
N LEU A 204 8.09 0.15 -2.00
CA LEU A 204 9.31 -0.18 -2.74
C LEU A 204 9.71 -1.65 -2.56
N ARG A 205 10.55 -2.14 -3.48
CA ARG A 205 11.23 -3.44 -3.41
C ARG A 205 12.59 -3.26 -2.74
N VAL A 206 12.68 -3.54 -1.43
CA VAL A 206 13.87 -3.22 -0.60
C VAL A 206 14.18 -4.29 0.46
N SER A 207 13.33 -5.29 0.61
CA SER A 207 13.50 -6.32 1.64
C SER A 207 14.19 -7.57 1.09
N HIS A 208 14.56 -8.50 1.97
CA HIS A 208 15.04 -9.83 1.58
C HIS A 208 13.86 -10.84 1.56
N GLY A 209 12.70 -10.42 1.03
CA GLY A 209 11.52 -11.27 0.77
C GLY A 209 10.36 -11.11 1.74
N CYS A 210 10.61 -10.57 2.94
CA CYS A 210 9.55 -10.29 3.90
C CYS A 210 8.72 -9.05 3.53
N VAL A 211 7.53 -8.94 4.12
CA VAL A 211 6.65 -7.77 3.94
C VAL A 211 6.89 -6.81 5.08
N ARG A 212 7.17 -5.55 4.76
CA ARG A 212 7.45 -4.49 5.73
C ARG A 212 6.36 -3.42 5.71
N LEU A 213 6.07 -2.86 6.88
CA LEU A 213 5.11 -1.78 7.10
C LEU A 213 5.75 -0.67 7.95
N ARG A 214 5.15 0.52 7.94
CA ARG A 214 5.52 1.60 8.88
C ARG A 214 5.14 1.21 10.31
N ASP A 215 5.75 1.89 11.28
CA ASP A 215 5.63 1.55 12.70
C ASP A 215 4.19 1.54 13.22
N ALA A 216 3.40 2.55 12.88
CA ALA A 216 2.00 2.64 13.28
C ALA A 216 1.16 1.51 12.66
N ASP A 217 1.41 1.20 11.39
CA ASP A 217 0.67 0.21 10.62
C ASP A 217 0.94 -1.21 11.15
N ILE A 218 2.22 -1.57 11.38
CA ILE A 218 2.55 -2.88 11.93
C ILE A 218 2.08 -3.04 13.39
N LYS A 219 2.14 -1.98 14.19
CA LYS A 219 1.59 -1.99 15.55
C LYS A 219 0.10 -2.30 15.50
N TRP A 220 -0.62 -1.61 14.63
CA TRP A 220 -2.06 -1.79 14.47
C TRP A 220 -2.37 -3.23 14.02
N LEU A 221 -1.65 -3.78 13.04
CA LEU A 221 -1.82 -5.19 12.64
C LEU A 221 -1.51 -6.15 13.79
N TYR A 222 -0.43 -5.92 14.54
CA TYR A 222 -0.07 -6.78 15.68
C TYR A 222 -1.17 -6.82 16.74
N ASP A 223 -1.82 -5.70 17.02
CA ASP A 223 -2.90 -5.62 18.01
C ASP A 223 -4.18 -6.29 17.50
N ASN A 224 -4.51 -6.11 16.22
CA ASN A 224 -5.84 -6.44 15.68
C ASN A 224 -5.92 -7.78 14.94
N VAL A 225 -4.80 -8.34 14.47
CA VAL A 225 -4.78 -9.61 13.73
C VAL A 225 -4.56 -10.78 14.70
N PRO A 226 -5.54 -11.69 14.84
CA PRO A 226 -5.35 -12.91 15.61
C PRO A 226 -4.35 -13.85 14.96
N GLN A 227 -3.74 -14.72 15.78
CA GLN A 227 -3.06 -15.90 15.26
C GLN A 227 -4.06 -16.77 14.46
N ASP A 228 -3.53 -17.58 13.53
CA ASP A 228 -4.27 -18.43 12.59
C ASP A 228 -5.13 -17.68 11.57
N THR A 229 -5.05 -16.34 11.54
CA THR A 229 -5.64 -15.54 10.46
C THR A 229 -5.05 -15.96 9.11
N ARG A 230 -5.93 -16.25 8.14
CA ARG A 230 -5.56 -16.57 6.76
C ARG A 230 -4.72 -15.45 6.14
N VAL A 231 -3.69 -15.79 5.39
CA VAL A 231 -2.85 -14.87 4.62
C VAL A 231 -2.75 -15.39 3.19
N GLN A 232 -3.06 -14.56 2.21
CA GLN A 232 -2.93 -14.89 0.80
C GLN A 232 -2.07 -13.86 0.08
N PHE A 233 -1.03 -14.32 -0.57
CA PHE A 233 -0.19 -13.52 -1.47
C PHE A 233 -0.71 -13.67 -2.89
N ILE A 234 -0.86 -12.53 -3.57
CA ILE A 234 -1.23 -12.41 -4.98
C ILE A 234 -0.30 -11.41 -5.69
N ASN A 235 -0.28 -11.48 -7.02
CA ASN A 235 0.38 -10.52 -7.89
C ASN A 235 -0.59 -10.11 -9.01
N ALA A 236 -1.38 -9.06 -8.76
CA ALA A 236 -2.41 -8.58 -9.67
C ALA A 236 -2.21 -7.08 -9.96
N PRO A 237 -1.41 -6.71 -10.98
CA PRO A 237 -1.20 -5.31 -11.36
C PRO A 237 -2.42 -4.68 -12.02
N VAL A 238 -3.35 -5.50 -12.52
CA VAL A 238 -4.61 -5.04 -13.11
C VAL A 238 -5.77 -5.62 -12.34
N LYS A 239 -6.70 -4.76 -11.91
CA LYS A 239 -7.97 -5.12 -11.30
C LYS A 239 -9.09 -4.49 -12.11
N ALA A 240 -10.21 -5.19 -12.26
CA ALA A 240 -11.42 -4.61 -12.83
C ALA A 240 -12.66 -5.12 -12.10
N THR A 241 -13.73 -4.35 -12.17
CA THR A 241 -15.00 -4.69 -11.53
C THR A 241 -16.18 -4.17 -12.36
N VAL A 242 -17.33 -4.83 -12.20
CA VAL A 242 -18.64 -4.32 -12.61
C VAL A 242 -19.39 -4.02 -11.31
N GLU A 243 -19.67 -2.75 -11.07
CA GLU A 243 -20.36 -2.33 -9.87
C GLU A 243 -21.88 -2.58 -9.98
N PRO A 244 -22.62 -2.62 -8.86
CA PRO A 244 -24.05 -2.94 -8.86
C PRO A 244 -24.92 -1.98 -9.69
N ASP A 245 -24.45 -0.75 -9.93
CA ASP A 245 -25.10 0.24 -10.79
C ASP A 245 -24.78 0.07 -12.29
N GLY A 246 -24.03 -0.97 -12.65
CA GLY A 246 -23.64 -1.29 -14.02
C GLY A 246 -22.39 -0.54 -14.51
N LYS A 247 -21.80 0.35 -13.71
CA LYS A 247 -20.53 0.98 -14.04
C LYS A 247 -19.40 -0.03 -14.01
N ARG A 248 -18.43 0.16 -14.88
CA ARG A 248 -17.25 -0.70 -15.04
C ARG A 248 -16.03 0.12 -14.72
N TYR A 249 -15.16 -0.41 -13.87
CA TYR A 249 -13.91 0.24 -13.51
C TYR A 249 -12.73 -0.67 -13.79
N ILE A 250 -11.60 -0.06 -14.17
CA ILE A 250 -10.30 -0.71 -14.26
C ILE A 250 -9.27 0.08 -13.46
N GLU A 251 -8.39 -0.60 -12.74
CA GLU A 251 -7.27 -0.02 -11.99
C GLU A 251 -6.00 -0.74 -12.45
N ILE A 252 -4.99 0.04 -12.84
CA ILE A 252 -3.78 -0.46 -13.47
C ILE A 252 -2.56 0.14 -12.78
N HIS A 253 -1.73 -0.73 -12.21
CA HIS A 253 -0.41 -0.44 -11.65
C HIS A 253 0.69 -0.91 -12.59
N ASN A 254 1.91 -0.45 -12.33
CA ASN A 254 3.09 -0.99 -13.00
C ASN A 254 3.36 -2.44 -12.55
N PRO A 255 3.52 -3.39 -13.49
CA PRO A 255 3.93 -4.75 -13.14
C PRO A 255 5.27 -4.76 -12.41
N LEU A 256 5.45 -5.74 -11.52
CA LEU A 256 6.76 -6.02 -10.96
C LEU A 256 7.67 -6.63 -12.03
N SER A 257 8.91 -6.14 -12.12
CA SER A 257 9.92 -6.76 -12.98
C SER A 257 10.25 -8.18 -12.51
N SER A 258 10.33 -9.09 -13.48
CA SER A 258 10.56 -10.52 -13.28
C SER A 258 12.05 -10.88 -13.37
N ASN A 259 12.86 -10.01 -13.98
CA ASN A 259 14.29 -10.20 -14.19
C ASN A 259 15.04 -8.86 -14.18
N GLN A 260 16.37 -8.92 -14.21
CA GLN A 260 17.24 -7.73 -14.09
C GLN A 260 17.13 -6.82 -15.32
N GLU A 261 16.95 -7.41 -16.52
CA GLU A 261 16.79 -6.64 -17.76
C GLU A 261 15.54 -5.75 -17.71
N GLU A 262 14.41 -6.30 -17.26
CA GLU A 262 13.18 -5.52 -17.02
C GLU A 262 13.35 -4.48 -15.92
N PHE A 263 14.12 -4.78 -14.87
CA PHE A 263 14.36 -3.84 -13.77
C PHE A 263 15.21 -2.64 -14.18
N ASP A 264 16.24 -2.86 -15.00
CA ASP A 264 17.14 -1.81 -15.49
C ASP A 264 16.59 -1.07 -16.71
N SER A 265 15.54 -1.61 -17.32
CA SER A 265 14.91 -1.02 -18.50
C SER A 265 14.14 0.25 -18.17
N GLN A 266 14.27 1.25 -19.05
CA GLN A 266 13.40 2.42 -19.05
C GLN A 266 12.07 2.17 -19.79
N GLN A 267 11.95 1.04 -20.49
CA GLN A 267 10.74 0.68 -21.20
C GLN A 267 9.71 0.09 -20.23
N PRO A 268 8.45 0.54 -20.27
CA PRO A 268 7.41 -0.03 -19.42
C PRO A 268 7.19 -1.51 -19.74
N ILE A 269 7.09 -2.35 -18.70
CA ILE A 269 6.74 -3.77 -18.86
C ILE A 269 5.37 -3.89 -19.53
N PRO A 270 5.20 -4.73 -20.57
CA PRO A 270 3.90 -4.92 -21.22
C PRO A 270 2.82 -5.38 -20.24
N ILE A 271 1.61 -4.84 -20.38
CA ILE A 271 0.46 -5.23 -19.57
C ILE A 271 -0.45 -6.10 -20.41
N SER A 272 -0.81 -7.27 -19.87
CA SER A 272 -1.84 -8.14 -20.45
C SER A 272 -3.04 -8.19 -19.52
N LEU A 273 -4.23 -7.90 -20.06
CA LEU A 273 -5.47 -8.09 -19.33
C LEU A 273 -5.75 -9.60 -19.22
N THR A 274 -5.92 -10.10 -18.00
CA THR A 274 -6.19 -11.51 -17.73
C THR A 274 -7.40 -11.68 -16.81
N GLY A 275 -7.99 -12.87 -16.80
CA GLY A 275 -9.12 -13.19 -15.92
C GLY A 275 -10.28 -12.20 -16.02
N SER A 276 -10.79 -11.75 -14.87
CA SER A 276 -11.90 -10.79 -14.78
C SER A 276 -11.58 -9.45 -15.43
N ALA A 277 -10.33 -8.99 -15.40
CA ALA A 277 -9.95 -7.74 -16.06
C ALA A 277 -10.22 -7.79 -17.57
N ASN A 278 -9.86 -8.90 -18.22
CA ASN A 278 -10.16 -9.09 -19.63
C ASN A 278 -11.67 -9.20 -19.89
N THR A 279 -12.39 -9.96 -19.06
CA THR A 279 -13.85 -10.12 -19.18
C THR A 279 -14.60 -8.80 -19.03
N VAL A 280 -14.21 -7.95 -18.07
CA VAL A 280 -14.81 -6.64 -17.86
C VAL A 280 -14.49 -5.71 -19.03
N ALA A 281 -13.23 -5.64 -19.45
CA ALA A 281 -12.75 -4.74 -20.49
C ALA A 281 -13.23 -5.10 -21.90
N SER A 282 -13.49 -6.38 -22.19
CA SER A 282 -13.96 -6.85 -23.50
C SER A 282 -15.47 -6.72 -23.70
N SER A 283 -16.20 -6.19 -22.71
CA SER A 283 -17.65 -6.01 -22.83
C SER A 283 -18.00 -4.97 -23.91
N PRO A 284 -19.06 -5.17 -24.71
CA PRO A 284 -19.50 -4.19 -25.71
C PRO A 284 -19.87 -2.83 -25.15
N ALA A 285 -20.19 -2.76 -23.85
CA ALA A 285 -20.50 -1.51 -23.15
C ALA A 285 -19.26 -0.66 -22.85
N VAL A 286 -18.04 -1.19 -23.05
CA VAL A 286 -16.79 -0.53 -22.66
C VAL A 286 -16.23 0.33 -23.79
N ASN A 287 -15.81 1.53 -23.41
CA ASN A 287 -15.02 2.43 -24.24
C ASN A 287 -13.55 1.97 -24.28
N GLN A 288 -13.16 1.32 -25.38
CA GLN A 288 -11.81 0.80 -25.57
C GLN A 288 -10.73 1.89 -25.59
N THR A 289 -11.05 3.12 -25.98
CA THR A 289 -10.11 4.25 -25.92
C THR A 289 -9.75 4.60 -24.48
N VAL A 290 -10.71 4.53 -23.56
CA VAL A 290 -10.46 4.77 -22.13
C VAL A 290 -9.62 3.64 -21.53
N VAL A 291 -9.89 2.39 -21.90
CA VAL A 291 -9.07 1.24 -21.47
C VAL A 291 -7.62 1.38 -21.94
N GLN A 292 -7.42 1.71 -23.22
CA GLN A 292 -6.09 1.90 -23.79
C GLN A 292 -5.33 3.02 -23.08
N ARG A 293 -6.00 4.14 -22.80
CA ARG A 293 -5.42 5.24 -22.02
C ARG A 293 -5.06 4.82 -20.60
N ALA A 294 -5.88 4.00 -19.94
CA ALA A 294 -5.57 3.48 -18.61
C ALA A 294 -4.33 2.58 -18.63
N ILE A 295 -4.16 1.74 -19.66
CA ILE A 295 -2.98 0.87 -19.86
C ILE A 295 -1.70 1.69 -20.06
N GLU A 296 -1.80 2.81 -20.78
CA GLU A 296 -0.67 3.73 -21.00
C GLU A 296 -0.33 4.53 -19.73
N MET A 297 -1.34 5.04 -19.03
CA MET A 297 -1.16 5.92 -17.87
C MET A 297 -0.69 5.18 -16.61
N ARG A 298 -1.22 3.97 -16.36
CA ARG A 298 -0.87 3.14 -15.18
C ARG A 298 -0.90 3.91 -13.87
N SER A 299 -1.93 4.72 -13.69
CA SER A 299 -2.01 5.70 -12.61
C SER A 299 -2.21 5.10 -11.23
N GLY A 300 -2.44 3.79 -11.13
CA GLY A 300 -2.79 3.11 -9.87
C GLY A 300 -4.14 3.55 -9.29
N MET A 301 -4.97 4.25 -10.09
CA MET A 301 -6.30 4.72 -9.70
C MET A 301 -7.38 4.06 -10.56
N PRO A 302 -8.56 3.73 -9.98
CA PRO A 302 -9.69 3.26 -10.75
C PRO A 302 -10.17 4.28 -11.78
N VAL A 303 -10.43 3.81 -13.00
CA VAL A 303 -10.96 4.60 -14.11
C VAL A 303 -12.28 3.95 -14.55
N GLN A 304 -13.35 4.75 -14.65
CA GLN A 304 -14.61 4.28 -15.23
C GLN A 304 -14.44 4.11 -16.74
N ILE A 305 -14.84 2.96 -17.28
CA ILE A 305 -14.58 2.59 -18.69
C ILE A 305 -15.83 2.46 -19.55
N ASN A 306 -17.03 2.77 -19.04
CA ASN A 306 -18.28 2.77 -19.80
C ASN A 306 -19.13 4.02 -19.55
#